data_AF-A0A2K0T2A6-F1
#
_entry.id   AF-A0A2K0T2A6-F1
#
_cell.length_a   1.000
_cell.length_b   1.000
_cell.length_c   1.000
_cell.angle_alpha   90.00
_cell.angle_beta   90.00
_cell.angle_gamma   90.00
#
_symmetry.space_group_name_H-M   'P 1'
#
loop_
_entity.id
_entity.type
_entity.pdbx_description
1 polymer ?
#
loop_
_entity_poly.entity_id
_entity_poly.type
_entity_poly.pdbx_seq_one_letter_code
_entity_poly.pdbx_strand_id
1 'polypeptide(L)'
;MASRIATRRFLSPFSRAQFQRPSFIRTMATSEVRRPYEFLVILPDKPGPEVRKRRLEVRAQHFKDMTPTLDGGKLKMGGAILHDVPVNDEGENMDFAGSVMILVAESAEDAKNMLKDDIYVKAGVWDFEKTQIYPLKCGFRFPLE
;
A
#
# COMPACT_ATOMS: atom_id res chain seq x y z
N MET A 1 -45.36 81.71 -10.38
CA MET A 1 -45.50 80.31 -10.82
C MET A 1 -44.31 79.94 -11.71
N ALA A 2 -43.58 78.87 -11.36
CA ALA A 2 -42.64 78.02 -12.14
C ALA A 2 -41.51 78.73 -12.96
N SER A 3 -40.19 78.68 -12.65
CA SER A 3 -39.24 77.54 -12.44
C SER A 3 -39.22 76.59 -13.65
N ARG A 4 -38.12 76.16 -14.32
CA ARG A 4 -36.70 75.89 -14.02
C ARG A 4 -35.97 75.73 -15.38
N ILE A 5 -34.78 76.29 -15.59
CA ILE A 5 -33.42 75.76 -15.32
C ILE A 5 -32.96 74.63 -16.26
N ALA A 6 -31.86 74.93 -16.96
CA ALA A 6 -31.10 74.11 -17.89
C ALA A 6 -30.55 72.81 -17.27
N THR A 7 -30.65 71.72 -18.02
CA THR A 7 -30.03 70.42 -17.72
C THR A 7 -28.57 70.40 -18.17
N ARG A 8 -27.64 70.46 -17.21
CA ARG A 8 -26.23 70.09 -17.41
C ARG A 8 -26.13 68.56 -17.53
N ARG A 9 -25.50 68.09 -18.61
CA ARG A 9 -25.00 66.71 -18.74
C ARG A 9 -23.91 66.47 -17.70
N PHE A 10 -24.12 65.48 -16.83
CA PHE A 10 -23.05 64.88 -16.02
C PHE A 10 -22.38 63.78 -16.84
N LEU A 11 -21.07 63.89 -17.05
CA LEU A 11 -20.22 62.79 -17.50
C LEU A 11 -19.61 62.15 -16.24
N SER A 12 -19.88 60.86 -16.02
CA SER A 12 -19.20 60.05 -15.01
C SER A 12 -17.95 59.40 -15.62
N PRO A 13 -16.83 59.32 -14.91
CA PRO A 13 -15.71 58.48 -15.31
C PRO A 13 -15.90 57.09 -14.68
N PHE A 14 -16.26 56.10 -15.48
CA PHE A 14 -16.15 54.70 -15.07
C PHE A 14 -14.67 54.30 -15.09
N SER A 15 -14.07 54.16 -13.91
CA SER A 15 -12.74 53.60 -13.72
C SER A 15 -12.75 52.11 -14.04
N ARG A 16 -11.91 51.69 -14.97
CA ARG A 16 -11.77 50.31 -15.42
C ARG A 16 -10.94 49.54 -14.38
N ALA A 17 -11.60 48.83 -13.46
CA ALA A 17 -10.94 47.92 -12.55
C ALA A 17 -10.26 46.79 -13.35
N GLN A 18 -8.93 46.80 -13.39
CA GLN A 18 -8.13 45.70 -13.93
C GLN A 18 -8.23 44.51 -12.96
N PHE A 19 -9.05 43.53 -13.30
CA PHE A 19 -9.03 42.23 -12.65
C PHE A 19 -7.68 41.54 -12.95
N GLN A 20 -6.78 41.53 -11.98
CA GLN A 20 -5.59 40.68 -12.02
C GLN A 20 -6.04 39.22 -11.98
N ARG A 21 -5.74 38.47 -13.04
CA ARG A 21 -5.94 37.03 -13.07
C ARG A 21 -4.96 36.40 -12.07
N PRO A 22 -5.41 35.58 -11.11
CA PRO A 22 -4.49 34.87 -10.24
C PRO A 22 -3.63 33.94 -11.10
N SER A 23 -2.32 34.13 -11.04
CA SER A 23 -1.36 33.17 -11.59
C SER A 23 -1.54 31.86 -10.82
N PHE A 24 -2.07 30.85 -11.49
CA PHE A 24 -2.03 29.48 -10.97
C PHE A 24 -0.55 29.04 -10.94
N ILE A 25 0.10 29.23 -9.80
CA ILE A 25 1.39 28.60 -9.52
C ILE A 25 1.11 27.11 -9.51
N ARG A 26 1.58 26.42 -10.54
CA ARG A 26 1.54 24.96 -10.63
C ARG A 26 2.51 24.42 -9.58
N THR A 27 1.99 24.06 -8.41
CA THR A 27 2.77 23.37 -7.38
C THR A 27 3.21 22.03 -7.95
N MET A 28 4.49 21.90 -8.29
CA MET A 28 5.09 20.60 -8.55
C MET A 28 5.24 19.91 -7.19
N ALA A 29 4.51 18.81 -6.98
CA ALA A 29 4.73 17.95 -5.83
C ALA A 29 6.14 17.34 -5.98
N THR A 30 7.08 17.79 -5.16
CA THR A 30 8.36 17.10 -5.00
C THR A 30 8.06 15.74 -4.38
N SER A 31 8.37 14.65 -5.07
CA SER A 31 8.38 13.33 -4.46
C SER A 31 9.39 13.37 -3.31
N GLU A 32 8.92 13.33 -2.06
CA GLU A 32 9.82 13.21 -0.92
C GLU A 32 10.66 11.94 -1.08
N VAL A 33 11.97 12.05 -0.89
CA VAL A 33 12.86 10.88 -0.87
C VAL A 33 12.49 10.05 0.36
N ARG A 34 11.70 8.99 0.14
CA ARG A 34 11.32 8.05 1.19
C ARG A 34 12.45 7.05 1.36
N ARG A 35 13.07 7.04 2.54
CA ARG A 35 14.02 5.98 2.90
C ARG A 35 13.26 4.64 3.00
N PRO A 36 13.91 3.50 2.72
CA PRO A 36 13.31 2.20 2.96
C PRO A 36 12.84 2.05 4.42
N TYR A 37 11.69 1.41 4.60
CA TYR A 37 11.06 1.18 5.91
C TYR A 37 10.53 -0.25 5.99
N GLU A 38 10.31 -0.76 7.20
CA GLU A 38 9.71 -2.07 7.41
C GLU A 38 8.18 -1.98 7.32
N PHE A 39 7.58 -2.90 6.59
CA PHE A 39 6.15 -3.01 6.40
C PHE A 39 5.67 -4.39 6.84
N LEU A 40 4.69 -4.42 7.74
CA LEU A 40 3.88 -5.60 8.02
C LEU A 40 2.94 -5.83 6.84
N VAL A 41 3.01 -7.01 6.26
CA VAL A 41 2.17 -7.44 5.15
C VAL A 41 1.35 -8.64 5.60
N ILE A 42 0.03 -8.54 5.48
CA ILE A 42 -0.92 -9.60 5.79
C ILE A 42 -1.62 -9.98 4.48
N LEU A 43 -1.49 -11.25 4.08
CA LEU A 43 -1.96 -11.80 2.83
C LEU A 43 -2.95 -12.93 3.13
N PRO A 44 -4.27 -12.67 3.13
CA PRO A 44 -5.27 -13.71 3.32
C PRO A 44 -5.21 -14.74 2.20
N ASP A 45 -5.41 -16.02 2.52
CA ASP A 45 -5.67 -17.04 1.51
C ASP A 45 -7.10 -16.84 0.96
N LYS A 46 -7.33 -17.22 -0.30
CA LYS A 46 -8.68 -17.34 -0.85
C LYS A 46 -9.43 -18.48 -0.17
N PRO A 47 -10.77 -18.39 -0.06
CA PRO A 47 -11.56 -19.45 0.55
C PRO A 47 -11.61 -20.71 -0.33
N GLY A 48 -11.76 -21.86 0.31
CA GLY A 48 -12.11 -23.13 -0.33
C GLY A 48 -11.01 -24.20 -0.27
N PRO A 49 -11.39 -25.49 -0.28
CA PRO A 49 -10.44 -26.60 -0.09
C PRO A 49 -9.40 -26.72 -1.20
N GLU A 50 -9.72 -26.32 -2.43
CA GLU A 50 -8.80 -26.33 -3.57
C GLU A 50 -7.63 -25.35 -3.39
N VAL A 51 -7.85 -24.24 -2.67
CA VAL A 51 -6.81 -23.25 -2.37
C VAL A 51 -5.76 -23.87 -1.45
N ARG A 52 -6.21 -24.60 -0.42
CA ARG A 52 -5.32 -25.31 0.50
C ARG A 52 -4.46 -26.33 -0.23
N LYS A 53 -5.07 -27.15 -1.08
CA LYS A 53 -4.35 -28.15 -1.89
C LYS A 53 -3.26 -27.48 -2.73
N ARG A 54 -3.61 -26.41 -3.45
CA ARG A 54 -2.66 -25.68 -4.29
C ARG A 54 -1.55 -25.00 -3.49
N ARG A 55 -1.87 -24.46 -2.30
CA ARG A 55 -0.88 -23.90 -1.39
C ARG A 55 0.18 -24.93 -1.03
N LEU A 56 -0.22 -26.14 -0.67
CA LEU A 56 0.71 -27.23 -0.37
C LEU A 56 1.53 -27.64 -1.59
N GLU A 57 0.89 -27.81 -2.75
CA GLU A 57 1.55 -28.18 -4.01
C GLU A 57 2.68 -27.21 -4.39
N VAL A 58 2.48 -25.90 -4.23
CA VAL A 58 3.44 -24.87 -4.66
C VAL A 58 4.31 -24.31 -3.53
N ARG A 59 4.14 -24.80 -2.29
CA ARG A 59 4.83 -24.28 -1.09
C ARG A 59 6.35 -24.31 -1.22
N ALA A 60 6.91 -25.41 -1.74
CA ALA A 60 8.35 -25.54 -1.92
C ALA A 60 8.91 -24.47 -2.88
N GLN A 61 8.17 -24.18 -3.95
CA GLN A 61 8.53 -23.14 -4.91
C GLN A 61 8.41 -21.74 -4.30
N HIS A 62 7.38 -21.47 -3.50
CA HIS A 62 7.23 -20.19 -2.78
C HIS A 62 8.46 -19.88 -1.91
N PHE A 63 8.92 -20.84 -1.10
CA PHE A 63 10.12 -20.63 -0.29
C PHE A 63 11.37 -20.38 -1.14
N LYS A 64 11.54 -21.14 -2.23
CA LYS A 64 12.65 -20.97 -3.17
C LYS A 64 12.65 -19.59 -3.83
N ASP A 65 11.48 -19.10 -4.25
CA ASP A 65 11.34 -17.78 -4.89
C ASP A 65 11.58 -16.64 -3.90
N MET A 66 11.29 -16.85 -2.61
CA MET A 66 11.50 -15.86 -1.55
C MET A 66 12.93 -15.85 -1.00
N THR A 67 13.73 -16.91 -1.19
CA THR A 67 15.11 -17.01 -0.68
C THR A 67 15.98 -15.81 -1.08
N PRO A 68 16.03 -15.34 -2.34
CA PRO A 68 16.86 -14.18 -2.69
C PRO A 68 16.43 -12.88 -1.98
N THR A 69 15.14 -12.71 -1.70
CA THR A 69 14.60 -11.55 -0.99
C THR A 69 14.95 -11.60 0.51
N LEU A 70 14.97 -12.81 1.08
CA LEU A 70 15.43 -13.08 2.44
C LEU A 70 16.93 -12.81 2.56
N ASP A 71 17.75 -13.41 1.70
CA ASP A 71 19.21 -13.28 1.70
C ASP A 71 19.65 -11.84 1.42
N GLY A 72 18.92 -11.15 0.55
CA GLY A 72 19.10 -9.71 0.27
C GLY A 72 18.65 -8.79 1.42
N GLY A 73 18.15 -9.33 2.52
CA GLY A 73 17.76 -8.60 3.73
C GLY A 73 16.48 -7.77 3.57
N LYS A 74 15.75 -7.93 2.47
CA LYS A 74 14.47 -7.24 2.23
C LYS A 74 13.29 -7.96 2.87
N LEU A 75 13.35 -9.27 3.08
CA LEU A 75 12.41 -10.01 3.92
C LEU A 75 13.02 -10.22 5.31
N LYS A 76 12.39 -9.68 6.36
CA LYS A 76 12.89 -9.80 7.74
C LYS A 76 12.30 -10.99 8.50
N MET A 77 11.07 -11.37 8.16
CA MET A 77 10.33 -12.48 8.74
C MET A 77 9.20 -12.86 7.78
N GLY A 78 8.89 -14.16 7.67
CA GLY A 78 7.72 -14.67 6.95
C GLY A 78 7.12 -15.87 7.68
N GLY A 79 5.81 -16.02 7.61
CA GLY A 79 5.10 -17.12 8.27
C GLY A 79 3.69 -17.34 7.72
N ALA A 80 3.08 -18.46 8.08
CA ALA A 80 1.67 -18.73 7.81
C ALA A 80 0.80 -18.15 8.93
N ILE A 81 -0.33 -17.56 8.56
CA ILE A 81 -1.43 -17.28 9.49
C ILE A 81 -2.32 -18.51 9.46
N LEU A 82 -2.64 -19.05 10.63
CA LEU A 82 -3.45 -20.25 10.78
C LEU A 82 -4.79 -19.90 11.44
N HIS A 83 -5.83 -20.65 11.11
CA HIS A 83 -7.14 -20.53 11.78
C HIS A 83 -7.08 -21.07 13.21
N ASP A 84 -6.31 -22.14 13.42
CA ASP A 84 -6.15 -22.83 14.70
C ASP A 84 -4.68 -23.20 14.94
N VAL A 85 -4.37 -23.55 16.19
CA VAL A 85 -3.05 -24.07 16.57
C VAL A 85 -2.89 -25.49 16.00
N PRO A 86 -1.88 -25.75 15.15
CA PRO A 86 -1.69 -27.06 14.56
C PRO A 86 -1.11 -28.05 15.57
N VAL A 87 -1.31 -29.34 15.32
CA VAL A 87 -0.78 -30.41 16.19
C VAL A 87 0.74 -30.52 16.08
N ASN A 88 1.31 -30.21 14.92
CA ASN A 88 2.74 -30.16 14.65
C ASN A 88 3.04 -29.18 13.50
N ASP A 89 4.32 -29.03 13.14
CA ASP A 89 4.76 -28.09 12.09
C ASP A 89 4.69 -28.66 10.67
N GLU A 90 4.05 -29.81 10.46
CA GLU A 90 3.86 -30.37 9.13
C GLU A 90 2.77 -29.59 8.39
N GLY A 91 3.05 -29.16 7.16
CA GLY A 91 2.12 -28.33 6.40
C GLY A 91 0.74 -28.97 6.19
N GLU A 92 0.68 -30.30 6.13
CA GLU A 92 -0.58 -31.06 6.00
C GLU A 92 -1.48 -30.99 7.24
N ASN A 93 -0.94 -30.61 8.40
CA ASN A 93 -1.69 -30.47 9.66
C ASN A 93 -2.05 -29.00 9.96
N MET A 94 -1.66 -28.07 9.09
CA MET A 94 -1.97 -26.64 9.23
C MET A 94 -3.30 -26.31 8.55
N ASP A 95 -4.15 -25.59 9.29
CA ASP A 95 -5.34 -24.93 8.71
C ASP A 95 -5.01 -23.48 8.40
N PHE A 96 -4.90 -23.18 7.12
CA PHE A 96 -4.27 -21.97 6.60
C PHE A 96 -5.29 -20.84 6.41
N ALA A 97 -5.09 -19.73 7.11
CA ALA A 97 -5.85 -18.49 6.93
C ALA A 97 -5.14 -17.50 5.98
N GLY A 98 -3.82 -17.62 5.83
CA GLY A 98 -3.02 -16.72 5.00
C GLY A 98 -1.53 -16.80 5.28
N SER A 99 -0.86 -15.69 4.98
CA SER A 99 0.56 -15.46 5.27
C SER A 99 0.77 -14.08 5.89
N VAL A 100 1.83 -13.96 6.67
CA VAL A 100 2.32 -12.71 7.25
C VAL A 100 3.79 -12.53 6.92
N MET A 101 4.21 -11.32 6.60
CA MET A 101 5.59 -10.99 6.24
C MET A 101 5.98 -9.62 6.77
N ILE A 102 7.27 -9.43 7.05
CA ILE A 102 7.86 -8.10 7.27
C ILE A 102 8.83 -7.82 6.12
N LEU A 103 8.48 -6.86 5.26
CA LEU A 103 9.27 -6.46 4.09
C LEU A 103 9.89 -5.08 4.27
N VAL A 104 11.09 -4.88 3.75
CA VAL A 104 11.73 -3.57 3.62
C VAL A 104 11.47 -3.02 2.23
N ALA A 105 10.76 -1.89 2.15
CA ALA A 105 10.34 -1.26 0.89
C ALA A 105 10.28 0.28 1.02
N GLU A 106 10.11 0.99 -0.10
CA GLU A 106 10.00 2.46 -0.09
C GLU A 106 8.58 2.97 0.19
N SER A 107 7.57 2.12 -0.05
CA SER A 107 6.17 2.39 0.27
C SER A 107 5.38 1.09 0.46
N ALA A 108 4.12 1.20 0.89
CA ALA A 108 3.22 0.05 0.97
C ALA A 108 2.96 -0.57 -0.42
N GLU A 109 2.83 0.26 -1.45
CA GLU A 109 2.67 -0.19 -2.85
C GLU A 109 3.91 -0.91 -3.36
N ASP A 110 5.11 -0.41 -3.03
CA ASP A 110 6.37 -1.08 -3.36
C ASP A 110 6.46 -2.44 -2.67
N ALA A 111 6.13 -2.52 -1.37
CA ALA A 111 6.05 -3.79 -0.64
C ALA A 111 5.05 -4.78 -1.28
N LYS A 112 3.89 -4.28 -1.73
CA LYS A 112 2.91 -5.11 -2.47
C LYS A 112 3.49 -5.58 -3.80
N ASN A 113 4.10 -4.68 -4.56
CA ASN A 113 4.66 -4.96 -5.88
C ASN A 113 5.79 -5.98 -5.85
N MET A 114 6.58 -6.04 -4.77
CA MET A 114 7.59 -7.08 -4.56
C MET A 114 7.00 -8.50 -4.55
N LEU A 115 5.72 -8.66 -4.18
CA LEU A 115 5.06 -9.95 -4.03
C LEU A 115 4.20 -10.35 -5.24
N LYS A 116 3.98 -9.45 -6.21
CA LYS A 116 3.07 -9.69 -7.35
C LYS A 116 3.42 -10.94 -8.16
N ASP A 117 4.71 -11.28 -8.17
CA ASP A 117 5.27 -12.38 -8.95
C ASP A 117 5.42 -13.68 -8.16
N ASP A 118 5.06 -13.68 -6.87
CA ASP A 118 5.09 -14.86 -6.01
C ASP A 118 4.15 -15.95 -6.54
N ILE A 119 4.58 -17.21 -6.42
CA ILE A 119 3.80 -18.35 -6.88
C ILE A 119 2.45 -18.46 -6.16
N TYR A 120 2.32 -18.03 -4.90
CA TYR A 120 1.02 -17.98 -4.22
C TYR A 120 0.07 -16.94 -4.81
N VAL A 121 0.57 -15.86 -5.40
CA VAL A 121 -0.26 -14.95 -6.20
C VAL A 121 -0.66 -15.62 -7.51
N LYS A 122 0.32 -16.13 -8.26
CA LYS A 122 0.11 -16.70 -9.60
C LYS A 122 -0.76 -17.95 -9.61
N ALA A 123 -0.64 -18.79 -8.58
CA ALA A 123 -1.45 -19.97 -8.36
C ALA A 123 -2.86 -19.64 -7.83
N GLY A 124 -3.10 -18.37 -7.46
CA GLY A 124 -4.37 -17.94 -6.90
C GLY A 124 -4.62 -18.47 -5.49
N VAL A 125 -3.55 -18.64 -4.70
CA VAL A 125 -3.63 -18.98 -3.28
C VAL A 125 -4.01 -17.75 -2.47
N TRP A 126 -3.26 -16.66 -2.62
CA TRP A 126 -3.55 -15.41 -1.91
C TRP A 126 -4.69 -14.63 -2.55
N ASP A 127 -5.55 -14.04 -1.71
CA ASP A 127 -6.48 -12.98 -2.09
C ASP A 127 -5.73 -11.65 -2.11
N PHE A 128 -4.95 -11.45 -3.18
CA PHE A 128 -4.01 -10.33 -3.29
C PHE A 128 -4.69 -8.94 -3.26
N GLU A 129 -5.98 -8.86 -3.62
CA GLU A 129 -6.77 -7.64 -3.51
C GLU A 129 -7.06 -7.27 -2.04
N LYS A 130 -7.19 -8.26 -1.16
CA LYS A 130 -7.40 -8.06 0.28
C LYS A 130 -6.12 -7.96 1.11
N THR A 131 -4.97 -7.80 0.45
CA THR A 131 -3.69 -7.58 1.14
C THR A 131 -3.76 -6.33 2.01
N GLN A 132 -3.36 -6.47 3.28
CA GLN A 132 -3.23 -5.34 4.20
C GLN A 132 -1.75 -5.05 4.44
N ILE A 133 -1.38 -3.77 4.40
CA ILE A 133 0.02 -3.35 4.52
C ILE A 133 0.11 -2.16 5.45
N TYR A 134 0.97 -2.27 6.47
CA TYR A 134 1.16 -1.24 7.48
C TYR A 134 2.64 -0.96 7.69
N PRO A 135 3.08 0.31 7.78
CA PRO A 135 4.43 0.61 8.25
C PRO A 135 4.59 0.10 9.69
N LEU A 136 5.63 -0.69 9.94
CA LEU A 136 5.88 -1.35 11.21
C LEU A 136 7.18 -0.84 11.83
N LYS A 137 7.09 -0.26 13.03
CA LYS A 137 8.26 -0.05 13.89
C LYS A 137 8.45 -1.28 14.77
N CYS A 138 9.31 -2.21 14.34
CA CYS A 138 9.65 -3.38 15.14
C CYS A 138 10.40 -2.95 16.42
N GLY A 139 9.83 -3.29 17.59
CA GLY A 139 10.45 -3.01 18.90
C GLY A 139 11.51 -4.03 19.28
N PHE A 140 11.23 -5.32 19.05
CA PHE A 140 12.12 -6.45 19.28
C PHE A 140 11.84 -7.52 18.22
N ARG A 141 12.89 -8.20 17.76
CA ARG A 141 12.80 -9.25 16.72
C ARG A 141 13.34 -10.59 17.20
N PHE A 142 14.37 -10.53 18.02
CA PHE A 142 14.94 -11.65 18.75
C PHE A 142 14.66 -11.43 20.24
N PRO A 143 14.71 -12.48 21.06
CA PRO A 143 14.65 -12.33 22.51
C PRO A 143 15.61 -11.24 22.97
N LEU A 144 15.12 -10.36 23.83
CA LEU A 144 16.00 -9.46 24.57
C LEU A 144 16.72 -10.35 25.59
N GLU A 145 18.05 -10.38 25.52
CA GLU A 145 18.88 -11.07 26.51
C GLU A 145 18.56 -10.63 27.94
#